data_AF-A0AAV2K4N2-F1
#
_entry.id   AF-A0AAV2K4N2-F1
#
_cell.length_a   1.000
_cell.length_b   1.000
_cell.length_c   1.000
_cell.angle_alpha   90.00
_cell.angle_beta   90.00
_cell.angle_gamma   90.00
#
_symmetry.space_group_name_H-M   'P 1'
#
loop_
_entity.id
_entity.type
_entity.pdbx_description
1 polymer ?
#
loop_
_entity_poly.entity_id
_entity_poly.type
_entity_poly.pdbx_seq_one_letter_code
_entity_poly.pdbx_strand_id
1 'polypeptide(L)'
;MTAKGKERQWLKNQALGELDDAKIIDGLTGEKAIYKRRGEQDPEPGTPQQKPKRLRVLADVSGSMYRFNGVDGRLERSMEAVCMVMEALESYEHKFKYDIMGHSGDGFDIELVRADKVPNNNKERLKVLKTMHAHAQFCMSGDHTLEGTEASIKELSREESDELFVVVLSDANLERYGIRPERFSTVLTADPQVNAFAIFIGSLGDQAERLQKTLPAGRSFVAMDTKQIPQILQQIFTSTMLSSA
;
A
#
# COMPACT_ATOMS: atom_id res chain seq x y z
N MET A 1 -16.68 0.50 19.45
CA MET A 1 -17.13 1.57 18.53
C MET A 1 -17.26 0.95 17.16
N THR A 2 -18.39 1.23 16.52
CA THR A 2 -19.05 0.45 15.48
C THR A 2 -18.32 0.51 14.14
N ALA A 3 -18.05 -0.67 13.55
CA ALA A 3 -17.59 -0.82 12.18
C ALA A 3 -18.69 -0.39 11.19
N LYS A 4 -18.38 0.58 10.32
CA LYS A 4 -19.12 0.95 9.11
C LYS A 4 -18.08 1.56 8.13
N GLY A 5 -18.07 1.26 6.84
CA GLY A 5 -19.03 0.49 6.07
C GLY A 5 -18.45 -0.04 4.77
N LYS A 6 -18.64 -1.34 4.55
CA LYS A 6 -19.00 -1.84 3.23
C LYS A 6 -20.51 -1.60 3.08
N GLU A 7 -20.96 -1.00 2.00
CA GLU A 7 -22.37 -0.67 1.81
C GLU A 7 -23.19 -1.97 1.86
N ARG A 8 -24.18 -2.05 2.78
CA ARG A 8 -24.97 -3.26 2.99
C ARG A 8 -25.91 -3.49 1.81
N GLN A 9 -25.56 -4.46 0.97
CA GLN A 9 -26.35 -4.88 -0.18
C GLN A 9 -27.22 -6.10 0.15
N TRP A 10 -28.21 -6.37 -0.72
CA TRP A 10 -29.05 -7.55 -0.62
C TRP A 10 -28.35 -8.76 -1.23
N LEU A 11 -27.82 -9.64 -0.38
CA LEU A 11 -27.32 -10.95 -0.78
C LEU A 11 -28.51 -11.84 -1.15
N LYS A 12 -28.65 -12.20 -2.43
CA LYS A 12 -29.73 -13.04 -2.96
C LYS A 12 -29.42 -14.54 -2.81
N ASN A 13 -30.36 -15.41 -3.17
CA ASN A 13 -30.19 -16.88 -3.17
C ASN A 13 -29.85 -17.47 -1.78
N GLN A 14 -30.45 -16.93 -0.74
CA GLN A 14 -30.24 -17.39 0.63
C GLN A 14 -31.32 -18.40 1.00
N ALA A 15 -30.96 -19.36 1.86
CA ALA A 15 -31.91 -20.32 2.43
C ALA A 15 -32.75 -19.71 3.57
N LEU A 16 -32.31 -18.56 4.10
CA LEU A 16 -32.88 -17.86 5.25
C LEU A 16 -32.77 -16.35 5.01
N GLY A 17 -33.81 -15.59 5.36
CA GLY A 17 -33.82 -14.13 5.22
C GLY A 17 -35.21 -13.58 4.91
N GLU A 18 -35.24 -12.39 4.32
CA GLU A 18 -36.46 -11.80 3.74
C GLU A 18 -36.75 -12.50 2.41
N LEU A 19 -38.02 -12.78 2.08
CA LEU A 19 -38.36 -13.40 0.80
C LEU A 19 -37.93 -12.48 -0.36
N ASP A 20 -37.27 -13.03 -1.37
CA ASP A 20 -36.97 -12.30 -2.60
C ASP A 20 -38.19 -12.36 -3.53
N ASP A 21 -38.88 -11.23 -3.70
CA ASP A 21 -40.10 -11.14 -4.52
C ASP A 21 -39.87 -11.62 -5.97
N ALA A 22 -38.63 -11.54 -6.48
CA ALA A 22 -38.26 -12.06 -7.79
C ALA A 22 -38.26 -13.60 -7.87
N LYS A 23 -38.30 -14.30 -6.73
CA LYS A 23 -38.19 -15.77 -6.60
C LYS A 23 -39.44 -16.45 -6.04
N ILE A 24 -40.58 -15.75 -6.02
CA ILE A 24 -41.85 -16.30 -5.53
C ILE A 24 -42.25 -17.57 -6.30
N ILE A 25 -42.04 -17.60 -7.62
CA ILE A 25 -42.36 -18.76 -8.47
C ILE A 25 -41.46 -19.95 -8.12
N ASP A 26 -40.17 -19.73 -7.90
CA ASP A 26 -39.21 -20.75 -7.49
C ASP A 26 -39.56 -21.34 -6.11
N GLY A 27 -40.08 -20.52 -5.20
CA GLY A 27 -40.54 -20.99 -3.89
C GLY A 27 -41.75 -21.93 -3.99
N LEU A 28 -42.65 -21.70 -4.95
CA LEU A 28 -43.80 -22.56 -5.21
C LEU A 28 -43.40 -23.91 -5.81
N THR A 29 -42.25 -23.99 -6.48
CA THR A 29 -41.70 -25.23 -7.06
C THR A 29 -40.76 -25.98 -6.12
N GLY A 30 -40.55 -25.47 -4.90
CA GLY A 30 -39.79 -26.13 -3.83
C GLY A 30 -38.33 -25.70 -3.71
N GLU A 31 -37.90 -24.64 -4.42
CA GLU A 31 -36.56 -24.08 -4.28
C GLU A 31 -36.38 -23.46 -2.88
N LYS A 32 -35.25 -23.76 -2.23
CA LYS A 32 -34.98 -23.28 -0.87
C LYS A 32 -34.20 -21.97 -0.84
N ALA A 33 -33.46 -21.67 -1.90
CA ALA A 33 -32.64 -20.46 -2.04
C ALA A 33 -33.45 -19.26 -2.58
N ILE A 34 -34.57 -18.93 -1.93
CA ILE A 34 -35.53 -17.90 -2.36
C ILE A 34 -35.52 -16.64 -1.49
N TYR A 35 -34.59 -16.57 -0.52
CA TYR A 35 -34.50 -15.45 0.40
C TYR A 35 -33.33 -14.53 0.05
N LYS A 36 -33.40 -13.29 0.54
CA LYS A 36 -32.35 -12.27 0.50
C LYS A 36 -32.05 -11.78 1.92
N ARG A 37 -30.79 -11.43 2.18
CA ARG A 37 -30.38 -10.86 3.48
C ARG A 37 -29.49 -9.64 3.26
N ARG A 38 -29.57 -8.65 4.16
CA ARG A 38 -28.59 -7.55 4.15
C ARG A 38 -27.26 -8.03 4.67
N GLY A 39 -26.25 -8.01 3.81
CA GLY A 39 -24.88 -8.37 4.14
C GLY A 39 -23.89 -7.42 3.47
N GLU A 40 -22.63 -7.55 3.87
CA GLU A 40 -21.52 -6.91 3.17
C GLU A 40 -21.10 -7.85 2.05
N GLN A 41 -21.02 -7.34 0.82
CA GLN A 41 -20.52 -8.05 -0.34
C GLN A 41 -19.31 -7.28 -0.85
N ASP A 42 -18.20 -7.97 -1.09
CA ASP A 42 -17.08 -7.36 -1.80
C ASP A 42 -17.51 -7.01 -3.23
N PRO A 43 -17.07 -5.87 -3.79
CA PRO A 43 -17.44 -5.50 -5.16
C PRO A 43 -17.03 -6.61 -6.13
N GLU A 44 -17.97 -7.08 -6.96
CA GLU A 44 -17.64 -8.10 -7.96
C GLU A 44 -16.60 -7.56 -8.96
N PRO A 45 -15.67 -8.40 -9.44
CA PRO A 45 -14.70 -7.98 -10.45
C PRO A 45 -15.39 -7.35 -11.67
N GLY A 46 -15.13 -6.06 -11.91
CA GLY A 46 -15.75 -5.28 -12.99
C GLY A 46 -16.81 -4.28 -12.55
N THR A 47 -17.17 -4.19 -11.26
CA THR A 47 -17.99 -3.08 -10.76
C THR A 47 -17.25 -1.74 -10.91
N PRO A 48 -17.94 -0.66 -11.32
CA PRO A 48 -17.34 0.66 -11.42
C PRO A 48 -16.80 1.13 -10.06
N GLN A 49 -15.62 1.74 -10.07
CA GLN A 49 -15.03 2.40 -8.91
C GLN A 49 -15.98 3.47 -8.35
N GLN A 50 -16.25 3.44 -7.05
CA GLN A 50 -17.11 4.42 -6.38
C GLN A 50 -16.31 5.55 -5.73
N LYS A 51 -15.23 5.21 -5.03
CA LYS A 51 -14.33 6.18 -4.38
C LYS A 51 -12.90 6.01 -4.91
N PRO A 52 -12.09 7.09 -4.95
CA PRO A 52 -10.67 6.98 -5.25
C PRO A 52 -9.99 5.95 -4.33
N LYS A 53 -9.07 5.15 -4.87
CA LYS A 53 -8.19 4.29 -4.06
C LYS A 53 -7.22 5.18 -3.30
N ARG A 54 -6.87 4.81 -2.08
CA ARG A 54 -5.92 5.54 -1.25
C ARG A 54 -4.57 4.85 -1.26
N LEU A 55 -3.53 5.55 -1.72
CA LEU A 55 -2.15 5.05 -1.74
C LEU A 55 -1.25 5.91 -0.88
N ARG A 56 -0.54 5.32 0.08
CA ARG A 56 0.62 5.95 0.71
C ARG A 56 1.90 5.25 0.27
N VAL A 57 2.85 6.02 -0.24
CA VAL A 57 4.23 5.55 -0.39
C VAL A 57 5.03 6.01 0.82
N LEU A 58 5.64 5.06 1.52
CA LEU A 58 6.50 5.31 2.66
C LEU A 58 7.96 5.07 2.24
N ALA A 59 8.70 6.14 1.99
CA ALA A 59 10.04 6.09 1.44
C ALA A 59 11.12 6.11 2.52
N ASP A 60 12.05 5.16 2.47
CA ASP A 60 13.28 5.23 3.25
C ASP A 60 14.14 6.40 2.78
N VAL A 61 14.31 7.37 3.67
CA VAL A 61 15.17 8.54 3.52
C VAL A 61 16.18 8.58 4.67
N SER A 62 16.64 7.41 5.12
CA SER A 62 17.65 7.26 6.17
C SER A 62 19.07 7.55 5.68
N GLY A 63 19.98 7.78 6.62
CA GLY A 63 21.40 7.99 6.31
C GLY A 63 22.07 6.80 5.63
N SER A 64 21.51 5.59 5.77
CA SER A 64 22.00 4.40 5.06
C SER A 64 21.74 4.50 3.55
N MET A 65 20.59 5.06 3.17
CA MET A 65 20.24 5.34 1.78
C MET A 65 21.29 6.24 1.15
N TYR A 66 21.62 7.36 1.80
CA TYR A 66 22.64 8.29 1.29
C TYR A 66 24.05 7.70 1.30
N ARG A 67 24.48 7.10 2.41
CA ARG A 67 25.85 6.60 2.60
C ARG A 67 26.21 5.50 1.59
N PHE A 68 25.29 4.59 1.30
CA PHE A 68 25.54 3.48 0.38
C PHE A 68 25.13 3.78 -1.05
N ASN A 69 24.49 4.93 -1.32
CA ASN A 69 24.08 5.31 -2.66
C ASN A 69 25.22 5.30 -3.68
N GLY A 70 26.42 5.76 -3.31
CA GLY A 70 27.58 5.73 -4.21
C GLY A 70 28.09 4.32 -4.56
N VAL A 71 27.66 3.29 -3.82
CA VAL A 71 28.03 1.89 -4.05
C VAL A 71 27.00 1.19 -4.92
N ASP A 72 25.72 1.36 -4.58
CA ASP A 72 24.66 0.57 -5.19
C ASP A 72 23.50 1.39 -5.74
N GLY A 73 23.50 2.72 -5.69
CA GLY A 73 22.45 3.58 -6.24
C GLY A 73 21.09 3.50 -5.53
N ARG A 74 21.00 2.96 -4.31
CA ARG A 74 19.69 2.73 -3.63
C ARG A 74 18.85 3.99 -3.40
N LEU A 75 19.47 5.12 -3.08
CA LEU A 75 18.74 6.39 -2.88
C LEU A 75 18.25 6.94 -4.22
N GLU A 76 19.09 6.88 -5.26
CA GLU A 76 18.71 7.23 -6.63
C GLU A 76 17.52 6.40 -7.11
N ARG A 77 17.57 5.07 -6.95
CA ARG A 77 16.45 4.20 -7.28
C ARG A 77 15.17 4.51 -6.50
N SER A 78 15.28 4.81 -5.21
CA SER A 78 14.12 5.19 -4.38
C SER A 78 13.51 6.52 -4.86
N MET A 79 14.34 7.50 -5.21
CA MET A 79 13.90 8.77 -5.79
C MET A 79 13.26 8.56 -7.18
N GLU A 80 13.82 7.70 -8.02
CA GLU A 80 13.23 7.31 -9.31
C GLU A 80 11.87 6.64 -9.14
N ALA A 81 11.72 5.72 -8.17
CA ALA A 81 10.44 5.09 -7.86
C ALA A 81 9.39 6.11 -7.38
N VAL A 82 9.78 7.04 -6.51
CA VAL A 82 8.91 8.15 -6.07
C VAL A 82 8.52 9.06 -7.24
N CYS A 83 9.48 9.40 -8.12
CA CYS A 83 9.21 10.19 -9.33
C CYS A 83 8.19 9.49 -10.23
N MET A 84 8.39 8.20 -10.48
CA MET A 84 7.50 7.38 -11.28
C MET A 84 6.08 7.32 -10.71
N VAL A 85 5.92 7.23 -9.38
CA VAL A 85 4.58 7.28 -8.75
C VAL A 85 3.93 8.64 -8.97
N MET A 86 4.67 9.74 -8.79
CA MET A 86 4.14 11.09 -8.99
C MET A 86 3.75 11.37 -10.44
N GLU A 87 4.45 10.77 -11.42
CA GLU A 87 4.15 10.89 -12.84
C GLU A 87 3.03 9.95 -13.28
N ALA A 88 3.04 8.69 -12.83
CA ALA A 88 2.05 7.69 -13.23
C ALA A 88 0.65 8.00 -12.73
N LEU A 89 0.53 8.72 -11.60
CA LEU A 89 -0.74 9.13 -11.01
C LEU A 89 -1.21 10.51 -11.47
N GLU A 90 -0.39 11.23 -12.23
CA GLU A 90 -0.80 12.48 -12.88
C GLU A 90 -1.97 12.20 -13.84
N SER A 91 -3.02 13.01 -13.76
CA SER A 91 -4.29 12.85 -14.51
C SER A 91 -5.17 11.66 -14.09
N TYR A 92 -4.80 10.94 -13.03
CA TYR A 92 -5.58 9.83 -12.45
C TYR A 92 -6.15 10.15 -11.06
N GLU A 93 -6.27 11.44 -10.70
CA GLU A 93 -6.67 11.91 -9.36
C GLU A 93 -8.10 11.48 -8.99
N HIS A 94 -8.96 11.28 -9.99
CA HIS A 94 -10.31 10.73 -9.79
C HIS A 94 -10.32 9.24 -9.43
N LYS A 95 -9.23 8.51 -9.74
CA LYS A 95 -9.05 7.08 -9.41
C LYS A 95 -8.16 6.85 -8.21
N PHE A 96 -7.19 7.73 -7.97
CA PHE A 96 -6.21 7.58 -6.90
C PHE A 96 -6.03 8.88 -6.13
N LYS A 97 -6.11 8.77 -4.80
CA LYS A 97 -5.63 9.78 -3.86
C LYS A 97 -4.35 9.26 -3.23
N TYR A 98 -3.24 10.01 -3.36
CA TYR A 98 -1.96 9.55 -2.85
C TYR A 98 -1.19 10.59 -2.05
N ASP A 99 -0.39 10.13 -1.10
CA ASP A 99 0.62 10.91 -0.40
C ASP A 99 1.95 10.14 -0.34
N ILE A 100 3.02 10.88 -0.06
CA ILE A 100 4.36 10.32 0.09
C ILE A 100 4.92 10.82 1.40
N MET A 101 5.25 9.88 2.28
CA MET A 101 5.89 10.11 3.57
C MET A 101 7.27 9.48 3.55
N GLY A 102 8.19 10.04 4.30
CA GLY A 102 9.53 9.49 4.51
C GLY A 102 9.67 8.94 5.92
N HIS A 103 10.56 7.95 6.08
CA HIS A 103 11.08 7.56 7.38
C HIS A 103 12.62 7.60 7.39
N SER A 104 13.20 7.94 8.54
CA SER A 104 14.64 7.97 8.77
C SER A 104 14.94 7.76 10.25
N GLY A 105 16.17 7.99 10.70
CA GLY A 105 16.46 8.03 12.14
C GLY A 105 15.85 9.23 12.88
N ASP A 106 15.34 10.25 12.18
CA ASP A 106 14.69 11.42 12.80
C ASP A 106 13.22 11.17 13.14
N GLY A 107 12.57 10.23 12.45
CA GLY A 107 11.15 9.95 12.60
C GLY A 107 10.58 9.18 11.41
N PHE A 108 9.25 9.02 11.40
CA PHE A 108 8.51 8.29 10.36
C PHE A 108 7.44 9.11 9.63
N ASP A 109 7.34 10.39 9.96
CA ASP A 109 6.32 11.35 9.52
C ASP A 109 6.93 12.47 8.68
N ILE A 110 8.02 12.19 7.95
CA ILE A 110 8.66 13.18 7.09
C ILE A 110 7.79 13.43 5.86
N GLU A 111 7.05 14.52 5.86
CA GLU A 111 6.14 14.86 4.77
C GLU A 111 6.92 15.21 3.48
N LEU A 112 6.72 14.41 2.42
CA LEU A 112 7.31 14.65 1.10
C LEU A 112 6.27 15.18 0.11
N VAL A 113 5.09 14.56 0.09
CA VAL A 113 3.93 14.96 -0.72
C VAL A 113 2.66 14.78 0.10
N ARG A 114 1.80 15.79 0.11
CA ARG A 114 0.47 15.70 0.72
C ARG A 114 -0.59 15.33 -0.31
N ALA A 115 -1.59 14.57 0.12
CA ALA A 115 -2.71 14.16 -0.73
C ALA A 115 -3.57 15.32 -1.25
N ASP A 116 -3.60 16.46 -0.56
CA ASP A 116 -4.29 17.67 -0.99
C ASP A 116 -3.38 18.64 -1.77
N LYS A 117 -2.10 18.31 -1.93
CA LYS A 117 -1.10 19.16 -2.59
C LYS A 117 -0.06 18.31 -3.34
N VAL A 118 -0.56 17.55 -4.30
CA VAL A 118 0.27 16.74 -5.19
C VAL A 118 1.04 17.63 -6.19
N PRO A 119 2.27 17.25 -6.56
CA PRO A 119 3.08 18.02 -7.50
C PRO A 119 2.54 17.89 -8.94
N ASN A 120 2.31 19.02 -9.59
CA ASN A 120 1.66 19.09 -10.91
C ASN A 120 2.62 19.37 -12.08
N ASN A 121 3.92 19.43 -11.81
CA ASN A 121 4.93 19.70 -12.82
C ASN A 121 6.32 19.20 -12.38
N ASN A 122 7.24 19.12 -13.34
CA ASN A 122 8.59 18.61 -13.11
C ASN A 122 9.40 19.43 -12.11
N LYS A 123 9.12 20.74 -11.97
CA LYS A 123 9.81 21.58 -10.98
C LYS A 123 9.40 21.20 -9.56
N GLU A 124 8.12 20.95 -9.33
CA GLU A 124 7.59 20.52 -8.04
C GLU A 124 8.05 19.10 -7.70
N ARG A 125 8.01 18.17 -8.66
CA ARG A 125 8.55 16.80 -8.49
C ARG A 125 10.03 16.83 -8.12
N LEU A 126 10.84 17.62 -8.85
CA LEU A 126 12.25 17.80 -8.54
C LEU A 126 12.48 18.37 -7.13
N LYS A 127 11.59 19.23 -6.62
CA LYS A 127 11.67 19.73 -5.25
C LYS A 127 11.50 18.61 -4.24
N VAL A 128 10.54 17.70 -4.45
CA VAL A 128 10.34 16.51 -3.61
C VAL A 128 11.62 15.66 -3.58
N LEU A 129 12.20 15.35 -4.74
CA LEU A 129 13.42 14.54 -4.82
C LEU A 129 14.61 15.20 -4.13
N LYS A 130 14.77 16.53 -4.28
CA LYS A 130 15.81 17.29 -3.56
C LYS A 130 15.60 17.24 -2.04
N THR A 131 14.35 17.31 -1.57
CA THR A 131 14.03 17.14 -0.15
C THR A 131 14.41 15.75 0.34
N MET A 132 14.07 14.69 -0.40
CA MET A 132 14.48 13.31 -0.06
C MET A 132 16.00 13.19 0.06
N HIS A 133 16.73 13.70 -0.93
CA HIS A 133 18.18 13.62 -0.96
C HIS A 133 18.83 14.39 0.19
N ALA A 134 18.41 15.63 0.41
CA ALA A 134 18.92 16.47 1.50
C ALA A 134 18.59 15.87 2.87
N HIS A 135 17.38 15.35 3.07
CA HIS A 135 16.99 14.70 4.32
C HIS A 135 17.86 13.47 4.62
N ALA A 136 18.02 12.58 3.64
CA ALA A 136 18.86 11.40 3.78
C ALA A 136 20.32 11.75 4.09
N GLN A 137 20.82 12.87 3.58
CA GLN A 137 22.17 13.35 3.87
C GLN A 137 22.37 13.81 5.32
N PHE A 138 21.37 14.44 5.93
CA PHE A 138 21.53 15.15 7.21
C PHE A 138 20.77 14.54 8.40
N CYS A 139 19.93 13.52 8.17
CA CYS A 139 19.18 12.88 9.24
C CYS A 139 20.08 12.12 10.23
N MET A 140 19.57 11.93 11.44
CA MET A 140 20.20 11.09 12.45
C MET A 140 20.24 9.62 11.99
N SER A 141 21.20 8.87 12.53
CA SER A 141 21.24 7.43 12.35
C SER A 141 20.09 6.76 13.10
N GLY A 142 19.35 5.90 12.42
CA GLY A 142 18.26 5.13 12.99
C GLY A 142 17.38 4.59 11.88
N ASP A 143 16.37 3.83 12.28
CA ASP A 143 15.38 3.27 11.38
C ASP A 143 14.03 3.28 12.11
N HIS A 144 13.03 3.88 11.45
CA HIS A 144 11.64 3.88 11.88
C HIS A 144 10.73 3.21 10.83
N THR A 145 11.23 2.27 10.02
CA THR A 145 10.43 1.52 9.04
C THR A 145 9.23 0.85 9.69
N LEU A 146 9.43 0.18 10.83
CA LEU A 146 8.37 -0.59 11.48
C LEU A 146 7.29 0.33 12.04
N GLU A 147 7.70 1.35 12.80
CA GLU A 147 6.84 2.38 13.40
C GLU A 147 6.09 3.16 12.31
N GLY A 148 6.78 3.55 11.24
CA GLY A 148 6.18 4.27 10.11
C GLY A 148 5.16 3.46 9.34
N THR A 149 5.44 2.16 9.16
CA THR A 149 4.48 1.25 8.50
C THR A 149 3.24 1.06 9.37
N GLU A 150 3.41 0.81 10.67
CA GLU A 150 2.29 0.66 11.61
C GLU A 150 1.45 1.94 11.71
N ALA A 151 2.09 3.10 11.83
CA ALA A 151 1.42 4.40 11.86
C ALA A 151 0.65 4.65 10.55
N SER A 152 1.27 4.37 9.40
CA SER A 152 0.63 4.54 8.09
C SER A 152 -0.60 3.66 7.92
N ILE A 153 -0.53 2.39 8.32
CA ILE A 153 -1.68 1.48 8.28
C ILE A 153 -2.81 2.01 9.17
N LYS A 154 -2.49 2.42 10.40
CA LYS A 154 -3.47 2.91 11.37
C LYS A 154 -4.12 4.24 10.97
N GLU A 155 -3.39 5.10 10.27
CA GLU A 155 -3.92 6.35 9.74
C GLU A 155 -4.83 6.10 8.54
N LEU A 156 -4.37 5.30 7.57
CA LEU A 156 -5.16 5.01 6.37
C LEU A 156 -6.43 4.23 6.67
N SER A 157 -6.45 3.33 7.67
CA SER A 157 -7.66 2.58 8.04
C SER A 157 -8.80 3.44 8.57
N ARG A 158 -8.55 4.73 8.82
CA ARG A 158 -9.56 5.73 9.19
C ARG A 158 -10.11 6.50 8.00
N GLU A 159 -9.47 6.41 6.83
CA GLU A 159 -9.94 7.06 5.61
C GLU A 159 -10.99 6.19 4.90
N GLU A 160 -11.99 6.82 4.30
CA GLU A 160 -12.95 6.13 3.44
C GLU A 160 -12.45 6.10 1.99
N SER A 161 -12.19 4.92 1.44
CA SER A 161 -11.77 4.71 0.05
C SER A 161 -12.10 3.27 -0.37
N ASP A 162 -12.20 3.01 -1.67
CA ASP A 162 -12.55 1.67 -2.17
C ASP A 162 -11.49 0.63 -1.79
N GLU A 163 -10.21 1.03 -1.83
CA GLU A 163 -9.08 0.23 -1.39
C GLU A 163 -8.02 1.14 -0.74
N LEU A 164 -7.35 0.62 0.28
CA LEU A 164 -6.29 1.29 1.02
C LEU A 164 -4.95 0.56 0.79
N PHE A 165 -3.90 1.30 0.44
CA PHE A 165 -2.58 0.76 0.14
C PHE A 165 -1.49 1.50 0.90
N VAL A 166 -0.56 0.74 1.48
CA VAL A 166 0.72 1.24 1.97
C VAL A 166 1.82 0.51 1.22
N VAL A 167 2.69 1.26 0.53
CA VAL A 167 3.86 0.69 -0.15
C VAL A 167 5.11 1.28 0.48
N VAL A 168 5.86 0.44 1.19
CA VAL A 168 7.11 0.80 1.86
C VAL A 168 8.27 0.60 0.89
N LEU A 169 9.11 1.61 0.70
CA LEU A 169 10.38 1.50 -0.02
C LEU A 169 11.50 1.43 1.02
N SER A 170 12.32 0.38 1.01
CA SER A 170 13.37 0.16 2.02
C SER A 170 14.65 -0.38 1.39
N ASP A 171 15.80 -0.13 2.03
CA ASP A 171 17.09 -0.75 1.66
C ASP A 171 17.31 -2.17 2.22
N ALA A 172 16.26 -2.74 2.84
CA ALA A 172 16.26 -4.07 3.44
C ALA A 172 17.23 -4.23 4.63
N ASN A 173 17.69 -3.14 5.24
CA ASN A 173 18.70 -3.17 6.32
C ASN A 173 18.10 -3.35 7.73
N LEU A 174 16.94 -4.00 7.84
CA LEU A 174 16.17 -4.15 9.08
C LEU A 174 16.95 -4.84 10.21
N GLU A 175 17.73 -5.88 9.89
CA GLU A 175 18.51 -6.65 10.87
C GLU A 175 19.52 -5.76 11.63
N ARG A 176 20.10 -4.77 10.95
CA ARG A 176 21.12 -3.88 11.53
C ARG A 176 20.56 -2.96 12.62
N TYR A 177 19.26 -2.70 12.58
CA TYR A 177 18.53 -1.92 13.56
C TYR A 177 17.81 -2.81 14.60
N GLY A 178 18.07 -4.12 14.59
CA GLY A 178 17.45 -5.08 15.51
C GLY A 178 15.99 -5.38 15.20
N ILE A 179 15.52 -5.01 14.00
CA ILE A 179 14.16 -5.30 13.55
C ILE A 179 14.12 -6.72 13.00
N ARG A 180 13.42 -7.59 13.74
CA ARG A 180 13.19 -8.98 13.34
C ARG A 180 12.19 -9.03 12.17
N PRO A 181 12.45 -9.80 11.09
CA PRO A 181 11.54 -9.91 9.94
C PRO A 181 10.11 -10.33 10.31
N GLU A 182 9.94 -11.12 11.37
CA GLU A 182 8.62 -11.57 11.84
C GLU A 182 7.80 -10.39 12.37
N ARG A 183 8.43 -9.38 12.99
CA ARG A 183 7.72 -8.16 13.41
C ARG A 183 7.21 -7.40 12.21
N PHE A 184 8.02 -7.28 11.16
CA PHE A 184 7.59 -6.60 9.95
C PHE A 184 6.47 -7.37 9.25
N SER A 185 6.51 -8.70 9.28
CA SER A 185 5.41 -9.56 8.82
C SER A 185 4.10 -9.27 9.56
N THR A 186 4.15 -9.16 10.89
CA THR A 186 3.00 -8.80 11.72
C THR A 186 2.46 -7.42 11.35
N VAL A 187 3.34 -6.43 11.17
CA VAL A 187 2.92 -5.06 10.82
C VAL A 187 2.28 -5.01 9.43
N LEU A 188 2.88 -5.65 8.41
CA LEU A 188 2.31 -5.70 7.04
C LEU A 188 0.94 -6.39 6.96
N THR A 189 0.54 -7.11 8.01
CA THR A 189 -0.74 -7.84 8.09
C THR A 189 -1.60 -7.40 9.27
N ALA A 190 -1.26 -6.28 9.91
CA ALA A 190 -1.89 -5.83 11.16
C ALA A 190 -3.36 -5.43 10.99
N ASP A 191 -3.72 -4.87 9.83
CA ASP A 191 -5.09 -4.47 9.50
C ASP A 191 -5.50 -5.07 8.14
N PRO A 192 -6.52 -5.95 8.09
CA PRO A 192 -6.97 -6.54 6.84
C PRO A 192 -7.63 -5.55 5.88
N GLN A 193 -7.99 -4.34 6.33
CA GLN A 193 -8.54 -3.28 5.47
C GLN A 193 -7.44 -2.58 4.65
N VAL A 194 -6.18 -2.69 5.06
CA VAL A 194 -5.05 -2.01 4.43
C VAL A 194 -4.13 -3.02 3.77
N ASN A 195 -3.97 -2.88 2.45
CA ASN A 195 -3.05 -3.68 1.67
C ASN A 195 -1.64 -3.09 1.79
N ALA A 196 -0.86 -3.58 2.77
CA ALA A 196 0.50 -3.13 3.00
C ALA A 196 1.53 -4.04 2.31
N PHE A 197 2.49 -3.43 1.62
CA PHE A 197 3.55 -4.10 0.85
C PHE A 197 4.91 -3.47 1.11
N ALA A 198 5.97 -4.24 0.94
CA ALA A 198 7.35 -3.75 0.97
C ALA A 198 8.05 -3.97 -0.38
N ILE A 199 8.76 -2.95 -0.86
CA ILE A 199 9.63 -3.03 -2.03
C ILE A 199 11.05 -2.72 -1.56
N PHE A 200 11.91 -3.73 -1.63
CA PHE A 200 13.32 -3.60 -1.29
C PHE A 200 14.09 -3.06 -2.50
N ILE A 201 14.52 -1.81 -2.41
CA ILE A 201 15.21 -1.04 -3.48
C ILE A 201 16.73 -1.04 -3.29
N GLY A 202 17.20 -1.44 -2.12
CA GLY A 202 18.60 -1.71 -1.83
C GLY A 202 18.75 -3.08 -1.17
N SER A 203 20.00 -3.56 -1.13
CA SER A 203 20.36 -4.74 -0.33
C SER A 203 21.84 -4.66 0.01
N LEU A 204 22.21 -5.15 1.20
CA LEU A 204 23.60 -5.47 1.51
C LEU A 204 23.75 -6.99 1.45
N GLY A 205 24.36 -7.51 0.39
CA GLY A 205 24.40 -8.95 0.13
C GLY A 205 23.02 -9.50 -0.25
N ASP A 206 22.62 -10.62 0.34
CA ASP A 206 21.37 -11.36 0.04
C ASP A 206 20.20 -10.99 0.97
N GLN A 207 20.31 -9.90 1.74
CA GLN A 207 19.35 -9.50 2.76
C GLN A 207 17.93 -9.30 2.22
N ALA A 208 17.78 -8.61 1.08
CA ALA A 208 16.47 -8.41 0.46
C ALA A 208 15.79 -9.74 0.07
N GLU A 209 16.55 -10.71 -0.45
CA GLU A 209 16.01 -12.03 -0.82
C GLU A 209 15.63 -12.87 0.41
N ARG A 210 16.44 -12.80 1.48
CA ARG A 210 16.15 -13.47 2.76
C ARG A 210 14.89 -12.91 3.41
N LEU A 211 14.74 -11.58 3.41
CA LEU A 211 13.54 -10.90 3.88
C LEU A 211 12.32 -11.31 3.06
N GLN A 212 12.41 -11.31 1.73
CA GLN A 212 11.30 -11.71 0.87
C GLN A 212 10.82 -13.14 1.14
N LYS A 213 11.72 -14.08 1.47
CA LYS A 213 11.38 -15.46 1.84
C LYS A 213 10.70 -15.59 3.21
N THR A 214 10.93 -14.62 4.10
CA THR A 214 10.42 -14.64 5.47
C THR A 214 9.09 -13.88 5.61
N LEU A 215 8.93 -12.80 4.84
CA LEU A 215 7.72 -12.00 4.80
C LEU A 215 6.55 -12.77 4.15
N PRO A 216 5.30 -12.38 4.43
CA PRO A 216 4.13 -13.06 3.86
C PRO A 216 4.16 -13.05 2.34
N ALA A 217 3.77 -14.18 1.74
CA ALA A 217 3.77 -14.35 0.29
C ALA A 217 2.94 -13.25 -0.40
N GLY A 218 3.49 -12.66 -1.46
CA GLY A 218 2.86 -11.57 -2.21
C GLY A 218 2.87 -10.20 -1.52
N ARG A 219 3.46 -10.08 -0.32
CA ARG A 219 3.55 -8.80 0.42
C ARG A 219 4.92 -8.12 0.31
N SER A 220 5.89 -8.75 -0.34
CA SER A 220 7.23 -8.18 -0.50
C SER A 220 7.84 -8.46 -1.87
N PHE A 221 8.59 -7.47 -2.36
CA PHE A 221 9.22 -7.46 -3.68
C PHE A 221 10.65 -6.96 -3.57
N VAL A 222 11.51 -7.41 -4.48
CA VAL A 222 12.89 -6.92 -4.60
C VAL A 222 13.00 -6.21 -5.94
N ALA A 223 13.52 -4.99 -5.95
CA ALA A 223 13.62 -4.14 -7.13
C ALA A 223 15.01 -3.48 -7.19
N MET A 224 16.01 -4.23 -7.66
CA MET A 224 17.37 -3.73 -7.84
C MET A 224 17.54 -2.94 -9.16
N ASP A 225 16.56 -3.04 -10.07
CA ASP A 225 16.45 -2.24 -11.30
C ASP A 225 15.11 -1.50 -11.28
N THR A 226 15.13 -0.18 -11.46
CA THR A 226 13.93 0.66 -11.41
C THR A 226 12.93 0.36 -12.52
N LYS A 227 13.37 -0.30 -13.60
CA LYS A 227 12.48 -0.82 -14.64
C LYS A 227 11.50 -1.88 -14.13
N GLN A 228 11.77 -2.49 -12.96
CA GLN A 228 10.90 -3.49 -12.35
C GLN A 228 9.78 -2.85 -11.51
N ILE A 229 9.95 -1.60 -11.07
CA ILE A 229 8.99 -0.89 -10.21
C ILE A 229 7.59 -0.79 -10.86
N PRO A 230 7.42 -0.42 -12.14
CA PRO A 230 6.09 -0.38 -12.76
C PRO A 230 5.37 -1.74 -12.71
N GLN A 231 6.11 -2.81 -13.00
CA GLN A 231 5.57 -4.17 -13.01
C GLN A 231 5.18 -4.62 -11.60
N ILE A 232 6.00 -4.29 -10.59
CA ILE A 232 5.72 -4.59 -9.18
C ILE A 232 4.48 -3.84 -8.71
N LEU A 233 4.35 -2.54 -9.01
CA LEU A 233 3.17 -1.76 -8.66
C LEU A 233 1.92 -2.30 -9.36
N GLN A 234 2.01 -2.68 -10.64
CA GLN A 234 0.91 -3.33 -11.35
C GLN A 234 0.50 -4.65 -10.68
N GLN A 235 1.46 -5.49 -10.26
CA GLN A 235 1.19 -6.71 -9.53
C GLN A 235 0.49 -6.43 -8.19
N ILE A 236 0.97 -5.44 -7.43
CA ILE A 236 0.37 -4.99 -6.17
C ILE A 236 -1.11 -4.64 -6.39
N PHE A 237 -1.41 -3.75 -7.34
CA PHE A 237 -2.78 -3.29 -7.60
C PHE A 237 -3.70 -4.35 -8.23
N THR A 238 -3.15 -5.37 -8.89
CA THR A 238 -3.93 -6.46 -9.50
C THR A 238 -4.20 -7.59 -8.49
N SER A 239 -3.25 -7.86 -7.58
CA SER A 239 -3.37 -8.93 -6.58
C SER A 239 -4.52 -8.72 -5.60
N THR A 240 -4.86 -7.47 -5.30
CA THR A 240 -5.98 -7.13 -4.43
C THR A 240 -7.33 -7.33 -5.12
N MET A 241 -7.40 -7.11 -6.44
CA MET A 241 -8.61 -7.40 -7.22
C MET A 241 -8.93 -8.90 -7.27
N LEU A 242 -7.91 -9.75 -7.28
CA LEU A 242 -8.08 -11.21 -7.30
C LEU A 242 -8.32 -11.81 -5.91
N SER A 243 -7.79 -11.18 -4.84
CA SER A 243 -8.00 -11.64 -3.45
C SER A 243 -9.38 -11.27 -2.91
N SER A 244 -10.11 -10.40 -3.61
CA SER A 244 -11.49 -9.97 -3.28
C SER A 244 -12.56 -10.76 -4.05
N ALA A 245 -12.15 -11.76 -4.84
CA ALA A 245 -13.00 -12.67 -5.61
C ALA A 245 -13.10 -14.04 -4.92
#